data_AF-A0A8T3KRG0-F1
#
_entry.id   AF-A0A8T3KRG0-F1
#
_cell.length_a   1.000
_cell.length_b   1.000
_cell.length_c   1.000
_cell.angle_alpha   90.00
_cell.angle_beta   90.00
_cell.angle_gamma   90.00
#
_symmetry.space_group_name_H-M   'P 1'
#
loop_
_entity.id
_entity.type
_entity.pdbx_description
1 polymer ?
#
loop_
_entity_poly.entity_id
_entity_poly.type
_entity_poly.pdbx_seq_one_letter_code
_entity_poly.pdbx_strand_id
1 'polypeptide(L)' 'MTAPKMQVKCGVDNCHYWHNHYCTASALEVNAMGDGHADTSDGTCCTTFVAKGNNNTMR' A
#
# COMPACT_ATOMS: atom_id res chain seq x y z
N MET A 1 10.03 -5.11 20.12
CA MET A 1 8.82 -5.77 19.60
C MET A 1 8.93 -5.78 18.09
N THR A 2 8.89 -6.94 17.45
CA THR A 2 8.93 -7.06 15.99
C THR A 2 7.52 -6.82 15.45
N ALA A 3 7.35 -5.87 14.54
CA ALA A 3 6.06 -5.65 13.89
C ALA A 3 5.67 -6.90 13.07
N PRO A 4 4.37 -7.24 12.97
CA PRO A 4 3.93 -8.34 12.12
C PRO A 4 4.30 -8.07 10.65
N LYS A 5 4.87 -9.07 9.98
CA LYS A 5 5.19 -9.04 8.55
C LYS A 5 4.08 -9.78 7.78
N MET A 6 3.55 -9.14 6.73
CA MET A 6 2.52 -9.73 5.88
C MET A 6 3.01 -9.93 4.43
N GLN A 7 2.43 -10.91 3.74
CA GLN A 7 2.57 -11.02 2.28
C GLN A 7 1.72 -9.94 1.60
N VAL A 8 2.30 -9.25 0.63
CA VAL A 8 1.63 -8.15 -0.10
C VAL A 8 1.10 -8.70 -1.42
N LYS A 9 -0.23 -8.61 -1.63
CA LYS A 9 -0.82 -8.92 -2.93
C LYS A 9 -0.41 -7.86 -3.95
N CYS A 10 -0.08 -8.29 -5.16
CA CYS A 10 0.27 -7.41 -6.27
C CYS A 10 -0.66 -7.71 -7.45
N GLY A 11 -1.53 -6.75 -7.78
CA GLY A 11 -2.40 -6.83 -8.96
C GLY A 11 -1.71 -6.36 -10.24
N VAL A 12 -0.49 -5.82 -10.14
CA VAL A 12 0.28 -5.24 -11.24
C VAL A 12 1.16 -6.34 -11.83
N ASP A 13 0.60 -7.14 -12.75
CA ASP A 13 1.24 -8.34 -13.32
C ASP A 13 2.45 -8.05 -14.21
N ASN A 14 2.62 -6.80 -14.63
CA ASN A 14 3.79 -6.29 -15.33
C ASN A 14 4.89 -5.75 -14.38
N CYS A 15 4.70 -5.83 -13.05
CA CYS A 15 5.75 -5.48 -12.10
C CYS A 15 6.86 -6.54 -12.11
N HIS A 16 8.13 -6.10 -12.06
CA HIS A 16 9.28 -7.02 -12.00
C HIS A 16 9.22 -8.00 -10.82
N TYR A 17 8.67 -7.55 -9.68
CA TYR A 17 8.54 -8.36 -8.46
C TYR A 17 7.22 -9.11 -8.38
N TRP A 18 6.40 -9.10 -9.45
CA TRP A 18 5.16 -9.84 -9.46
C TRP A 18 5.41 -11.34 -9.59
N HIS A 19 4.81 -12.13 -8.69
CA HIS A 19 4.78 -13.58 -8.78
C HIS A 19 3.47 -14.12 -8.21
N ASN A 20 2.66 -14.77 -9.06
CA ASN A 20 1.42 -15.44 -8.66
C ASN A 20 0.47 -14.56 -7.82
N HIS A 21 0.23 -13.32 -8.25
CA HIS A 21 -0.56 -12.29 -7.53
C HIS A 21 0.04 -11.74 -6.23
N TYR A 22 1.33 -11.96 -5.98
CA TYR A 22 2.05 -11.41 -4.83
C TYR A 22 3.28 -10.61 -5.26
N CYS A 23 3.66 -9.62 -4.43
CA CYS A 23 4.91 -8.89 -4.57
C CYS A 23 6.03 -9.64 -3.82
N THR A 24 7.15 -9.89 -4.49
CA THR A 24 8.34 -10.58 -3.94
C THR A 24 9.48 -9.62 -3.60
N ALA A 25 9.27 -8.31 -3.69
CA ALA A 25 10.26 -7.30 -3.34
C ALA A 25 10.75 -7.47 -1.89
N SER A 26 12.02 -7.16 -1.65
CA SER A 26 12.64 -7.26 -0.32
C SER A 26 12.09 -6.23 0.66
N ALA A 27 11.61 -5.09 0.15
CA ALA A 27 10.97 -4.02 0.88
C ALA A 27 9.77 -3.49 0.08
N LEU A 28 8.76 -2.96 0.80
CA LEU A 28 7.63 -2.26 0.21
C LEU A 28 7.84 -0.75 0.44
N GLU A 29 7.83 0.02 -0.63
CA GLU A 29 7.85 1.47 -0.60
C GLU A 29 6.50 2.00 -1.08
N VAL A 30 5.89 2.91 -0.32
CA VAL A 30 4.61 3.54 -0.66
C VAL A 30 4.86 5.03 -0.70
N ASN A 31 4.73 5.61 -1.90
CA ASN A 31 5.00 7.02 -2.16
C ASN A 31 3.69 7.77 -2.39
N ALA A 32 3.67 9.05 -1.99
CA ALA A 32 2.59 9.95 -2.37
C ALA A 32 2.60 10.13 -3.90
N MET A 33 1.41 10.25 -4.49
CA MET A 33 1.25 10.59 -5.88
C MET A 33 1.11 12.10 -6.05
N GLY A 34 1.83 12.67 -7.01
CA GLY A 34 1.67 14.09 -7.37
C GLY A 34 2.40 15.05 -6.43
N ASP A 35 1.64 15.75 -5.59
CA ASP A 35 2.09 16.92 -4.80
C ASP A 35 2.86 16.58 -3.51
N GLY A 36 3.19 15.31 -3.31
CA GLY A 36 3.93 14.81 -2.15
C GLY A 36 3.07 14.58 -0.91
N HIS A 37 1.75 14.74 -0.98
CA HIS A 37 0.84 14.48 0.14
C HIS A 37 0.02 13.21 -0.07
N ALA A 38 -0.06 12.38 0.98
CA ALA A 38 -0.69 11.06 0.98
C ALA A 38 -1.82 11.02 2.02
N ASP A 39 -2.77 11.95 1.91
CA ASP A 39 -3.88 12.09 2.88
C ASP A 39 -5.13 11.31 2.48
N THR A 40 -5.17 10.77 1.26
CA THR A 40 -6.30 10.03 0.69
C THR A 40 -5.82 8.79 -0.07
N SER A 41 -6.74 7.84 -0.31
CA SER A 41 -6.47 6.68 -1.15
C SER A 41 -6.06 7.08 -2.58
N ASP A 42 -6.66 8.15 -3.11
CA ASP A 42 -6.32 8.71 -4.43
C ASP A 42 -4.90 9.28 -4.44
N GLY A 43 -4.48 9.95 -3.35
CA GLY A 43 -3.12 10.46 -3.18
C GLY A 43 -2.06 9.37 -3.00
N THR A 44 -2.44 8.11 -2.83
CA THR A 44 -1.49 6.99 -2.64
C THR A 44 -1.64 5.87 -3.68
N CYS A 45 -2.69 5.89 -4.50
CA CYS A 45 -3.12 4.74 -5.32
C CYS A 45 -3.29 3.44 -4.50
N CYS A 46 -3.44 3.53 -3.18
CA CYS A 46 -3.52 2.40 -2.28
C CYS A 46 -4.96 2.27 -1.78
N THR A 47 -5.70 1.30 -2.32
CA THR A 47 -7.12 1.09 -1.95
C THR A 47 -7.30 0.67 -0.49
N THR A 48 -6.25 0.15 0.15
CA THR A 48 -6.24 -0.19 1.57
C THR A 48 -5.75 0.96 2.46
N PHE A 49 -5.51 2.15 1.91
CA PHE A 49 -5.08 3.31 2.69
C PHE A 49 -6.16 3.73 3.70
N VAL A 50 -5.73 3.98 4.94
CA VAL A 50 -6.55 4.55 6.01
C VAL A 50 -5.71 5.60 6.72
N ALA A 51 -6.20 6.83 6.79
CA ALA A 51 -5.49 7.93 7.44
C ALA A 51 -5.25 7.63 8.93
N LYS A 52 -4.02 7.86 9.38
CA LYS A 52 -3.60 7.61 10.77
C LYS A 52 -4.15 8.72 11.68
N GLY A 53 -5.39 8.58 12.13
CA GLY A 53 -6.02 9.57 13.03
C GLY A 53 -7.52 9.42 13.26
N ASN A 54 -8.21 8.51 12.56
CA ASN A 54 -9.67 8.49 12.55
C ASN A 54 -10.17 7.04 12.61
N ASN A 55 -10.35 6.53 13.83
CA ASN A 55 -11.14 5.34 14.12
C ASN A 55 -12.66 5.59 13.91
N ASN A 56 -13.05 6.23 12.80
CA ASN A 56 -14.45 6.41 12.46
C ASN A 56 -14.66 6.70 10.96
N THR A 57 -14.69 5.64 10.15
CA THR A 57 -15.56 5.54 8.94
C THR A 57 -15.59 4.09 8.47
N MET A 58 -16.22 3.22 9.27
CA MET A 58 -17.11 2.22 8.69
C MET A 58 -18.45 2.94 8.46
N ARG A 59 -18.72 3.36 7.23
CA ARG A 59 -20.06 3.65 6.72
C ARG A 59 -20.16 3.18 5.29
#